data_AF-A0A6J7PFD3-F1
#
_entry.id   AF-A0A6J7PFD3-F1
#
_cell.length_a   1.000
_cell.length_b   1.000
_cell.length_c   1.000
_cell.angle_alpha   90.00
_cell.angle_beta   90.00
_cell.angle_gamma   90.00
#
_symmetry.space_group_name_H-M   'P 1'
#
loop_
_entity.id
_entity.type
_entity.pdbx_description
1 polymer ?
#
loop_
_entity_poly.entity_id
_entity_poly.type
_entity_poly.pdbx_seq_one_letter_code
_entity_poly.pdbx_strand_id
1 'polypeptide(L)'
;MTDLRINVTGPAGILADLIKVFGAIDSTLLGATAVVVAIILILVYRSPFLWLIPLLAAGMALSAASAAVYVLAKNDIVVLNGQSQGILTVLVFGAGTDYALLLVARYREELHHYLSHTRAMRAALRGVVEPIVASAATVVIGLMCLLLSELNSNRSTGPVGATGIIAALVVMLTFLPALLIIPSVVLPILAFLVPTIIGLILSFFTDLEVGPFAAAGGLLAGITILGWILFGILRVVRPEWGPFSRRRFPAGRWAFWPKVPKDAAADERLSGAWSKVASGVGRRPRLTWVVTGIVMLVFAGFATTLKAEGITTTQAFVNETDSVVGQEQLANHFAGGLGTPAIVMTNESALADVLSTVAATPGVAAAFPFTGLPPQDPAAATAPPKIVEGRAQILVTLADAADSPEAEQVVNELRTNVQAVEGADALVGGQTAASLDIDNASIRDRNLIIPVVLIVIFIVLMLLLRSILAPVLLITTVLLSFFATLGVCAIFFDHVFGFAGADTSFPLFAFVFLVALGVDYNIFLMTRVREESIKLGTRPGILKGLTVTGGVITSAGIVLAATFLVLGVLPLVFLRELGFAVAVGVLLDTFVIRSTLVPALAYDIGARIWWPSKLGRPAEQQAEPESANAP
;
A
#
# COMPACT_ATOMS: atom_id res chain seq x y z
N MET A 1 8.63 -47.67 0.21
CA MET A 1 9.18 -46.32 -0.07
C MET A 1 8.11 -45.22 -0.10
N THR A 2 6.84 -45.52 0.18
CA THR A 2 5.73 -44.56 0.13
C THR A 2 5.59 -43.65 1.37
N ASP A 3 6.51 -43.74 2.34
CA ASP A 3 6.46 -42.97 3.61
C ASP A 3 7.78 -42.21 3.92
N LEU A 4 8.62 -41.99 2.91
CA LEU A 4 9.85 -41.20 3.08
C LEU A 4 9.51 -39.71 2.99
N ARG A 5 9.45 -39.01 4.13
CA ARG A 5 9.40 -37.55 4.18
C ARG A 5 10.82 -36.98 4.19
N ILE A 6 11.15 -36.18 3.18
CA ILE A 6 12.44 -35.49 3.06
C ILE A 6 12.13 -33.99 3.06
N ASN A 7 12.69 -33.26 4.01
CA ASN A 7 12.57 -31.81 4.11
C ASN A 7 13.95 -31.20 3.87
N VAL A 8 14.08 -30.38 2.82
CA VAL A 8 15.33 -29.67 2.49
C VAL A 8 15.27 -28.29 3.11
N THR A 9 16.26 -27.95 3.95
CA THR A 9 16.29 -26.69 4.70
C THR A 9 17.67 -26.00 4.61
N GLY A 10 17.88 -24.97 5.43
CA GLY A 10 19.02 -24.08 5.43
C GLY A 10 18.78 -22.83 4.57
N PRO A 11 19.75 -21.89 4.53
CA PRO A 11 19.58 -20.59 3.90
C PRO A 11 19.13 -20.66 2.43
N ALA A 12 19.66 -21.63 1.68
CA ALA A 12 19.30 -21.84 0.28
C ALA A 12 17.89 -22.42 0.11
N GLY A 13 17.45 -23.32 1.00
CA GLY A 13 16.09 -23.90 0.97
C GLY A 13 15.04 -22.84 1.28
N ILE A 14 15.27 -22.03 2.31
CA ILE A 14 14.42 -20.89 2.67
C ILE A 14 14.36 -19.88 1.53
N LEU A 15 15.50 -19.54 0.92
CA LEU A 15 15.55 -18.61 -0.22
C LEU A 15 14.79 -19.16 -1.42
N ALA A 16 14.87 -20.47 -1.68
CA ALA A 16 14.14 -21.12 -2.77
C ALA A 16 12.62 -21.05 -2.54
N ASP A 17 12.15 -21.31 -1.31
CA ASP A 17 10.74 -21.18 -0.95
C ASP A 17 10.27 -19.72 -1.05
N LEU A 18 11.10 -18.77 -0.62
CA LEU A 18 10.81 -17.34 -0.75
C LEU A 18 10.65 -16.94 -2.23
N ILE A 19 11.58 -17.36 -3.10
CA ILE A 19 11.50 -17.12 -4.55
C ILE A 19 10.25 -17.78 -5.15
N LYS A 20 9.90 -19.00 -4.73
CA LYS A 20 8.70 -19.71 -5.19
C LYS A 20 7.43 -18.94 -4.81
N VAL A 21 7.35 -18.42 -3.58
CA VAL A 21 6.23 -17.60 -3.12
C VAL A 21 6.13 -16.30 -3.91
N PHE A 22 7.25 -15.61 -4.13
CA PHE A 22 7.28 -14.38 -4.93
C PHE A 22 6.99 -14.63 -6.42
N GLY A 23 7.41 -15.75 -6.99
CA GLY A 23 7.12 -16.13 -8.37
C GLY A 23 5.63 -16.42 -8.62
N ALA A 24 4.88 -16.81 -7.57
CA ALA A 24 3.43 -17.02 -7.65
C ALA A 24 2.61 -15.72 -7.61
N ILE A 25 3.25 -14.56 -7.38
CA ILE A 25 2.59 -13.25 -7.25
C ILE A 25 1.92 -12.82 -8.55
N ASP A 26 2.59 -13.00 -9.69
CA ASP A 26 2.14 -12.41 -10.96
C ASP A 26 0.75 -12.90 -11.38
N SER A 27 0.40 -14.16 -11.08
CA SER A 27 -0.91 -14.72 -11.42
C SER A 27 -1.89 -14.69 -10.25
N THR A 28 -1.47 -15.11 -9.06
CA THR A 28 -2.37 -15.30 -7.90
C THR A 28 -2.80 -13.96 -7.30
N LEU A 29 -1.83 -13.07 -7.06
CA LEU A 29 -2.10 -11.77 -6.44
C LEU A 29 -2.90 -10.88 -7.39
N LEU A 30 -2.53 -10.87 -8.68
CA LEU A 30 -3.23 -10.11 -9.71
C LEU A 30 -4.68 -10.58 -9.87
N GLY A 31 -4.90 -11.90 -9.96
CA GLY A 31 -6.24 -12.49 -10.06
C GLY A 31 -7.10 -12.15 -8.84
N ALA A 32 -6.60 -12.39 -7.64
CA ALA A 32 -7.31 -12.06 -6.40
C ALA A 32 -7.63 -10.56 -6.28
N THR A 33 -6.67 -9.69 -6.59
CA THR A 33 -6.84 -8.24 -6.53
C THR A 33 -7.91 -7.79 -7.54
N ALA A 34 -7.84 -8.29 -8.77
CA ALA A 34 -8.79 -7.95 -9.82
C ALA A 34 -10.22 -8.36 -9.46
N VAL A 35 -10.42 -9.54 -8.85
CA VAL A 35 -11.74 -10.02 -8.40
C VAL A 35 -12.30 -9.16 -7.27
N VAL A 36 -11.50 -8.93 -6.23
CA VAL A 36 -11.92 -8.13 -5.08
C VAL A 36 -12.31 -6.71 -5.54
N VAL A 37 -11.45 -6.09 -6.35
CA VAL A 37 -11.73 -4.79 -6.96
C VAL A 37 -13.00 -4.85 -7.81
N ALA A 38 -13.16 -5.84 -8.67
CA ALA A 38 -14.33 -5.98 -9.52
C ALA A 38 -15.62 -6.04 -8.71
N ILE A 39 -15.67 -6.88 -7.66
CA ILE A 39 -16.82 -7.01 -6.77
C ILE A 39 -17.16 -5.66 -6.12
N ILE A 40 -16.16 -4.97 -5.57
CA ILE A 40 -16.39 -3.70 -4.89
C ILE A 40 -16.83 -2.62 -5.89
N LEU A 41 -16.22 -2.55 -7.06
CA LEU A 41 -16.62 -1.59 -8.10
C LEU A 41 -18.06 -1.88 -8.59
N ILE A 42 -18.48 -3.14 -8.70
CA ILE A 42 -19.88 -3.51 -8.99
C ILE A 42 -20.82 -2.94 -7.92
N LEU A 43 -20.46 -3.10 -6.64
CA LEU A 43 -21.26 -2.62 -5.51
C LEU A 43 -21.30 -1.08 -5.44
N VAL A 44 -20.16 -0.42 -5.66
CA VAL A 44 -20.00 1.03 -5.57
C VAL A 44 -20.71 1.73 -6.74
N TYR A 45 -20.46 1.30 -7.97
CA TYR A 45 -21.09 1.90 -9.15
C TYR A 45 -22.55 1.47 -9.32
N ARG A 46 -22.96 0.36 -8.70
CA ARG A 46 -24.27 -0.28 -8.88
C ARG A 46 -24.59 -0.52 -10.35
N SER A 47 -23.56 -0.74 -11.16
CA SER A 47 -23.64 -0.94 -12.61
C SER A 47 -22.84 -2.20 -12.96
N PRO A 48 -23.44 -3.18 -13.65
CA PRO A 48 -22.80 -4.45 -13.98
C PRO A 48 -21.73 -4.32 -15.08
N PHE A 49 -21.59 -3.16 -15.72
CA PHE A 49 -20.66 -2.94 -16.83
C PHE A 49 -19.55 -1.95 -16.49
N LEU A 50 -19.78 -1.01 -15.56
CA LEU A 50 -18.82 0.06 -15.28
C LEU A 50 -17.55 -0.41 -14.59
N TRP A 51 -17.59 -1.50 -13.83
CA TRP A 51 -16.42 -1.99 -13.09
C TRP A 51 -15.26 -2.40 -14.02
N LEU A 52 -15.58 -2.90 -15.22
CA LEU A 52 -14.58 -3.39 -16.17
C LEU A 52 -13.74 -2.26 -16.75
N ILE A 53 -14.30 -1.06 -16.88
CA ILE A 53 -13.63 0.11 -17.47
C ILE A 53 -12.43 0.57 -16.60
N PRO A 54 -12.61 0.91 -15.30
CA PRO A 54 -11.49 1.20 -14.40
C PRO A 54 -10.52 0.03 -14.25
N LEU A 55 -11.02 -1.21 -14.25
CA LEU A 55 -10.16 -2.39 -14.11
C LEU A 55 -9.21 -2.55 -15.31
N LEU A 56 -9.71 -2.37 -16.53
CA LEU A 56 -8.88 -2.36 -17.74
C LEU A 56 -7.88 -1.20 -17.73
N ALA A 57 -8.29 -0.02 -17.27
CA ALA A 57 -7.38 1.11 -17.11
C ALA A 57 -6.29 0.83 -16.06
N ALA A 58 -6.63 0.19 -14.93
CA ALA A 58 -5.67 -0.21 -13.90
C ALA A 58 -4.68 -1.27 -14.44
N GLY A 59 -5.17 -2.27 -15.19
CA GLY A 59 -4.31 -3.23 -15.87
C GLY A 59 -3.35 -2.57 -16.87
N MET A 60 -3.84 -1.61 -17.67
CA MET A 60 -2.99 -0.86 -18.59
C MET A 60 -1.95 0.01 -17.86
N ALA A 61 -2.33 0.61 -16.72
CA ALA A 61 -1.42 1.32 -15.85
C ALA A 61 -0.34 0.40 -15.29
N LEU A 62 -0.70 -0.80 -14.85
CA LEU A 62 0.27 -1.78 -14.35
C LEU A 62 1.23 -2.25 -15.45
N SER A 63 0.74 -2.51 -16.66
CA SER A 63 1.59 -2.86 -17.81
C SER A 63 2.55 -1.72 -18.17
N ALA A 64 2.07 -0.47 -18.17
CA ALA A 64 2.90 0.70 -18.43
C ALA A 64 3.95 0.91 -17.32
N ALA A 65 3.56 0.75 -16.06
CA ALA A 65 4.47 0.81 -14.91
C ALA A 65 5.54 -0.28 -15.00
N SER A 66 5.14 -1.51 -15.27
CA SER A 66 6.04 -2.67 -15.37
C SER A 66 7.04 -2.50 -16.52
N ALA A 67 6.60 -1.97 -17.66
CA ALA A 67 7.48 -1.65 -18.79
C ALA A 67 8.50 -0.55 -18.43
N ALA A 68 8.07 0.50 -17.74
CA ALA A 68 8.95 1.57 -17.28
C ALA A 68 9.96 1.06 -16.25
N VAL A 69 9.50 0.28 -15.27
CA VAL A 69 10.34 -0.35 -14.24
C VAL A 69 11.35 -1.31 -14.87
N TYR A 70 10.95 -2.09 -15.87
CA TYR A 70 11.86 -2.95 -16.64
C TYR A 70 12.98 -2.14 -17.32
N VAL A 71 12.67 -0.99 -17.92
CA VAL A 71 13.68 -0.11 -18.52
C VAL A 71 14.60 0.49 -17.46
N LEU A 72 14.08 0.90 -16.31
CA LEU A 72 14.91 1.39 -15.20
C LEU A 72 15.85 0.31 -14.67
N ALA A 73 15.35 -0.92 -14.52
CA ALA A 73 16.15 -2.06 -14.08
C ALA A 73 17.23 -2.45 -15.09
N LYS A 74 16.91 -2.42 -16.39
CA LYS A 74 17.88 -2.70 -17.46
C LYS A 74 19.04 -1.70 -17.51
N ASN A 75 18.84 -0.48 -17.01
CA ASN A 75 19.87 0.56 -16.94
C ASN A 75 20.56 0.62 -15.57
N ASP A 76 20.44 -0.42 -14.73
CA ASP A 76 21.02 -0.51 -13.38
C ASP A 76 20.60 0.64 -12.44
N ILE A 77 19.47 1.30 -12.71
CA ILE A 77 18.94 2.40 -11.87
C ILE A 77 18.18 1.82 -10.66
N VAL A 78 17.51 0.68 -10.85
CA VAL A 78 16.65 0.06 -9.83
C VAL A 78 16.89 -1.44 -9.79
N VAL A 79 17.13 -1.97 -8.59
CA VAL A 79 17.22 -3.42 -8.36
C VAL A 79 15.81 -3.99 -8.17
N LEU A 80 15.43 -4.98 -8.98
CA LEU A 80 14.12 -5.63 -8.85
C LEU A 80 14.17 -6.74 -7.80
N ASN A 81 13.17 -6.74 -6.92
CA ASN A 81 12.89 -7.85 -6.02
C ASN A 81 11.38 -8.20 -6.07
N GLY A 82 11.04 -9.43 -5.71
CA GLY A 82 9.64 -9.90 -5.75
C GLY A 82 8.71 -9.12 -4.81
N GLN A 83 9.24 -8.61 -3.69
CA GLN A 83 8.51 -7.78 -2.73
C GLN A 83 8.01 -6.48 -3.36
N SER A 84 8.89 -5.74 -4.04
CA SER A 84 8.54 -4.48 -4.72
C SER A 84 7.51 -4.70 -5.82
N GLN A 85 7.56 -5.84 -6.52
CA GLN A 85 6.60 -6.19 -7.58
C GLN A 85 5.21 -6.49 -7.02
N GLY A 86 5.11 -7.24 -5.91
CA GLY A 86 3.84 -7.50 -5.24
C GLY A 86 3.19 -6.21 -4.74
N ILE A 87 3.98 -5.35 -4.09
CA ILE A 87 3.54 -4.03 -3.62
C ILE A 87 3.11 -3.15 -4.79
N LEU A 88 3.88 -3.11 -5.90
CA LEU A 88 3.55 -2.33 -7.10
C LEU A 88 2.17 -2.69 -7.65
N THR A 89 1.89 -3.99 -7.78
CA THR A 89 0.62 -4.48 -8.33
C THR A 89 -0.56 -3.96 -7.53
N VAL A 90 -0.52 -4.15 -6.21
CA VAL A 90 -1.60 -3.71 -5.32
C VAL A 90 -1.70 -2.19 -5.27
N LEU A 91 -0.57 -1.49 -5.22
CA LEU A 91 -0.53 -0.03 -5.20
C LEU A 91 -1.16 0.58 -6.46
N VAL A 92 -0.83 0.06 -7.65
CA VAL A 92 -1.36 0.56 -8.93
C VAL A 92 -2.85 0.28 -9.05
N PHE A 93 -3.32 -0.91 -8.67
CA PHE A 93 -4.74 -1.21 -8.66
C PHE A 93 -5.50 -0.36 -7.64
N GLY A 94 -5.00 -0.24 -6.42
CA GLY A 94 -5.59 0.57 -5.35
C GLY A 94 -5.68 2.04 -5.74
N ALA A 95 -4.55 2.69 -5.99
CA ALA A 95 -4.52 4.12 -6.34
C ALA A 95 -5.20 4.40 -7.70
N GLY A 96 -5.00 3.54 -8.70
CA GLY A 96 -5.62 3.72 -10.01
C GLY A 96 -7.14 3.62 -9.96
N THR A 97 -7.68 2.66 -9.21
CA THR A 97 -9.15 2.53 -9.05
C THR A 97 -9.74 3.68 -8.24
N ASP A 98 -9.01 4.22 -7.28
CA ASP A 98 -9.39 5.43 -6.55
C ASP A 98 -9.46 6.66 -7.47
N TYR A 99 -8.41 6.91 -8.26
CA TYR A 99 -8.40 7.98 -9.26
C TYR A 99 -9.56 7.83 -10.26
N ALA A 100 -9.88 6.59 -10.65
CA ALA A 100 -11.02 6.30 -11.49
C ALA A 100 -12.36 6.63 -10.80
N LEU A 101 -12.53 6.27 -9.53
CA LEU A 101 -13.74 6.58 -8.76
C LEU A 101 -13.98 8.08 -8.66
N LEU A 102 -12.94 8.86 -8.37
CA LEU A 102 -13.01 10.31 -8.28
C LEU A 102 -13.40 10.94 -9.61
N LEU A 103 -12.75 10.53 -10.71
CA LEU A 103 -13.07 11.03 -12.05
C LEU A 103 -14.48 10.64 -12.47
N VAL A 104 -14.88 9.38 -12.27
CA VAL A 104 -16.21 8.88 -12.66
C VAL A 104 -17.31 9.54 -11.81
N ALA A 105 -17.08 9.76 -10.51
CA ALA A 105 -18.01 10.46 -9.64
C ALA A 105 -18.21 11.91 -10.10
N ARG A 106 -17.13 12.62 -10.43
CA ARG A 106 -17.22 13.98 -10.98
C ARG A 106 -17.88 14.00 -12.35
N TYR A 107 -17.53 13.06 -13.23
CA TYR A 107 -18.16 12.94 -14.53
C TYR A 107 -19.68 12.73 -14.42
N ARG A 108 -20.10 11.90 -13.45
CA ARG A 108 -21.52 11.68 -13.14
C ARG A 108 -22.21 12.95 -12.64
N GLU A 109 -21.54 13.78 -11.85
CA GLU A 109 -22.03 15.08 -11.39
C GLU A 109 -22.22 16.04 -12.58
N GLU A 110 -21.20 16.23 -13.41
CA GLU A 110 -21.20 17.15 -14.55
C GLU A 110 -22.20 16.75 -15.64
N LEU A 111 -22.55 15.46 -15.76
CA LEU A 111 -23.61 15.00 -16.65
C LEU A 111 -25.00 15.54 -16.30
N HIS A 112 -25.23 16.08 -15.10
CA HIS A 112 -26.48 16.79 -14.76
C HIS A 112 -26.49 18.23 -15.27
N HIS A 113 -25.31 18.83 -15.49
CA HIS A 113 -25.16 20.23 -15.90
C HIS A 113 -24.95 20.38 -17.41
N TYR A 114 -24.37 19.36 -18.07
CA TYR A 114 -24.09 19.40 -19.50
C TYR A 114 -24.86 18.31 -20.26
N LEU A 115 -25.57 18.72 -21.32
CA LEU A 115 -26.25 17.82 -22.26
C LEU A 115 -25.27 17.02 -23.14
N SER A 116 -24.08 17.57 -23.39
CA SER A 116 -23.04 16.94 -24.22
C SER A 116 -22.03 16.20 -23.35
N HIS A 117 -21.90 14.89 -23.54
CA HIS A 117 -21.00 14.04 -22.76
C HIS A 117 -19.53 14.41 -22.86
N THR A 118 -19.07 14.92 -24.00
CA THR A 118 -17.68 15.37 -24.19
C THR A 118 -17.41 16.66 -23.42
N ARG A 119 -18.37 17.59 -23.38
CA ARG A 119 -18.27 18.80 -22.55
C ARG A 119 -18.33 18.46 -21.06
N ALA A 120 -19.21 17.55 -20.67
CA ALA A 120 -19.29 17.05 -19.29
C ALA A 120 -17.96 16.42 -18.85
N MET A 121 -17.34 15.58 -19.68
CA MET A 121 -16.04 14.98 -19.34
C MET A 121 -14.94 16.03 -19.27
N ARG A 122 -14.91 17.00 -20.18
CA ARG A 122 -13.93 18.09 -20.14
C ARG A 122 -14.06 18.94 -18.87
N ALA A 123 -15.28 19.23 -18.43
CA ALA A 123 -15.55 19.93 -17.18
C ALA A 123 -15.10 19.10 -15.97
N ALA A 124 -15.42 17.80 -15.97
CA ALA A 124 -15.03 16.89 -14.91
C ALA A 124 -13.50 16.77 -14.79
N LEU A 125 -12.80 16.63 -15.91
CA LEU A 125 -11.35 16.54 -15.95
C LEU A 125 -10.70 17.81 -15.37
N ARG A 126 -11.17 19.00 -15.77
CA ARG A 126 -10.66 20.27 -15.22
C ARG A 126 -10.87 20.40 -13.72
N GLY A 127 -11.98 19.86 -13.18
CA GLY A 127 -12.26 19.91 -11.75
C GLY A 127 -11.49 18.89 -10.91
N VAL A 128 -10.93 17.84 -11.53
CA VAL A 128 -10.34 16.70 -10.79
C VAL A 128 -8.84 16.57 -11.00
N VAL A 129 -8.28 17.11 -12.09
CA VAL A 129 -6.84 17.02 -12.39
C VAL A 129 -5.98 17.63 -11.29
N GLU A 130 -6.28 18.85 -10.82
CA GLU A 130 -5.47 19.50 -9.79
C GLU A 130 -5.45 18.68 -8.47
N PRO A 131 -6.61 18.26 -7.92
CA PRO A 131 -6.63 17.38 -6.75
C PRO A 131 -5.93 16.02 -6.94
N ILE A 132 -6.18 15.31 -8.05
CA ILE A 132 -5.58 13.99 -8.29
C ILE A 132 -4.06 14.10 -8.48
N VAL A 133 -3.58 15.09 -9.24
CA VAL A 133 -2.13 15.28 -9.45
C VAL A 133 -1.44 15.65 -8.14
N ALA A 134 -2.07 16.50 -7.33
CA ALA A 134 -1.53 16.84 -6.02
C ALA A 134 -1.44 15.63 -5.09
N SER A 135 -2.48 14.79 -5.07
CA SER A 135 -2.50 13.54 -4.29
C SER A 135 -1.39 12.59 -4.78
N ALA A 136 -1.37 12.27 -6.07
CA ALA A 136 -0.34 11.42 -6.68
C ALA A 136 1.08 11.94 -6.43
N ALA A 137 1.30 13.26 -6.49
CA ALA A 137 2.59 13.86 -6.20
C ALA A 137 3.02 13.62 -4.74
N THR A 138 2.10 13.71 -3.78
CA THR A 138 2.43 13.44 -2.36
C THR A 138 2.83 11.98 -2.14
N VAL A 139 2.12 11.04 -2.79
CA VAL A 139 2.45 9.61 -2.73
C VAL A 139 3.82 9.34 -3.37
N VAL A 140 4.06 9.88 -4.56
CA VAL A 140 5.34 9.74 -5.28
C VAL A 140 6.49 10.27 -4.44
N ILE A 141 6.34 11.46 -3.86
CA ILE A 141 7.39 12.07 -3.03
C ILE A 141 7.61 11.25 -1.75
N GLY A 142 6.55 10.80 -1.08
CA GLY A 142 6.65 9.96 0.12
C GLY A 142 7.37 8.63 -0.15
N LEU A 143 7.06 7.98 -1.27
CA LEU A 143 7.76 6.76 -1.70
C LEU A 143 9.21 7.05 -2.10
N MET A 144 9.49 8.20 -2.73
CA MET A 144 10.86 8.60 -3.06
C MET A 144 11.74 8.82 -1.84
N CYS A 145 11.18 9.16 -0.67
CA CYS A 145 11.97 9.23 0.57
C CYS A 145 12.58 7.87 0.97
N LEU A 146 12.05 6.75 0.49
CA LEU A 146 12.68 5.43 0.67
C LEU A 146 14.06 5.33 0.00
N LEU A 147 14.41 6.24 -0.92
CA LEU A 147 15.77 6.30 -1.50
C LEU A 147 16.86 6.59 -0.45
N LEU A 148 16.48 7.13 0.72
CA LEU A 148 17.38 7.39 1.84
C LEU A 148 17.68 6.13 2.67
N SER A 149 17.03 5.00 2.38
CA SER A 149 17.26 3.73 3.03
C SER A 149 18.61 3.12 2.64
N GLU A 150 19.30 2.49 3.58
CA GLU A 150 20.49 1.70 3.25
C GLU A 150 20.15 0.30 2.73
N LEU A 151 18.98 -0.22 3.10
CA LEU A 151 18.54 -1.52 2.61
C LEU A 151 18.11 -1.40 1.15
N ASN A 152 18.79 -2.14 0.28
CA ASN A 152 18.51 -2.15 -1.16
C ASN A 152 17.04 -2.48 -1.47
N SER A 153 16.41 -3.37 -0.70
CA SER A 153 15.00 -3.74 -0.87
C SER A 153 14.03 -2.59 -0.60
N ASN A 154 14.31 -1.78 0.42
CA ASN A 154 13.50 -0.61 0.77
C ASN A 154 13.77 0.51 -0.24
N ARG A 155 15.04 0.73 -0.56
CA ARG A 155 15.50 1.71 -1.54
C ARG A 155 14.89 1.49 -2.92
N SER A 156 14.77 0.24 -3.37
CA SER A 156 14.16 -0.08 -4.67
C SER A 156 12.63 0.05 -4.68
N THR A 157 11.96 -0.22 -3.56
CA THR A 157 10.49 -0.11 -3.46
C THR A 157 10.00 1.31 -3.75
N GLY A 158 10.77 2.34 -3.36
CA GLY A 158 10.44 3.76 -3.60
C GLY A 158 10.26 4.10 -5.09
N PRO A 159 11.31 3.97 -5.92
CA PRO A 159 11.24 4.17 -7.37
C PRO A 159 10.23 3.30 -8.09
N VAL A 160 10.12 2.02 -7.70
CA VAL A 160 9.15 1.10 -8.29
C VAL A 160 7.73 1.60 -8.03
N GLY A 161 7.38 1.86 -6.76
CA GLY A 161 6.06 2.33 -6.39
C GLY A 161 5.71 3.69 -7.00
N ALA A 162 6.64 4.64 -6.98
CA ALA A 162 6.45 5.95 -7.60
C ALA A 162 6.18 5.87 -9.11
N THR A 163 6.92 5.02 -9.83
CA THR A 163 6.69 4.77 -11.26
C THR A 163 5.29 4.20 -11.49
N GLY A 164 4.84 3.30 -10.59
CA GLY A 164 3.48 2.78 -10.56
C GLY A 164 2.42 3.88 -10.45
N ILE A 165 2.57 4.78 -9.47
CA ILE A 165 1.63 5.89 -9.26
C ILE A 165 1.62 6.87 -10.43
N ILE A 166 2.79 7.20 -11.00
CA ILE A 166 2.89 8.07 -12.18
C ILE A 166 2.18 7.43 -13.38
N ALA A 167 2.39 6.14 -13.62
CA ALA A 167 1.70 5.41 -14.69
C ALA A 167 0.19 5.38 -14.47
N ALA A 168 -0.26 5.09 -13.24
CA ALA A 168 -1.67 5.14 -12.86
C ALA A 168 -2.27 6.53 -13.10
N LEU A 169 -1.60 7.59 -12.68
CA LEU A 169 -2.00 8.97 -12.89
C LEU A 169 -2.18 9.28 -14.38
N VAL A 170 -1.17 8.97 -15.20
CA VAL A 170 -1.20 9.24 -16.65
C VAL A 170 -2.34 8.48 -17.32
N VAL A 171 -2.48 7.19 -17.04
CA VAL A 171 -3.52 6.34 -17.65
C VAL A 171 -4.93 6.75 -17.19
N MET A 172 -5.12 7.06 -15.90
CA MET A 172 -6.43 7.47 -15.37
C MET A 172 -6.86 8.85 -15.84
N LEU A 173 -5.93 9.77 -16.15
CA LEU A 173 -6.25 11.08 -16.68
C LEU A 173 -6.36 11.13 -18.22
N THR A 174 -5.92 10.08 -18.93
CA THR A 174 -5.94 10.04 -20.40
C THR A 174 -6.81 8.91 -20.95
N PHE A 175 -6.43 7.66 -20.69
CA PHE A 175 -7.05 6.47 -21.24
C PHE A 175 -8.45 6.23 -20.67
N LEU A 176 -8.64 6.36 -19.36
CA LEU A 176 -9.95 6.19 -18.73
C LEU A 176 -11.01 7.17 -19.28
N PRO A 177 -10.78 8.50 -19.34
CA PRO A 177 -11.74 9.42 -19.92
C PRO A 177 -12.02 9.13 -21.40
N ALA A 178 -11.01 8.70 -22.17
CA ALA A 178 -11.20 8.29 -23.56
C ALA A 178 -12.15 7.08 -23.65
N LEU A 179 -11.97 6.07 -22.79
CA LEU A 179 -12.81 4.87 -22.77
C LEU A 179 -14.27 5.19 -22.37
N LEU A 180 -14.47 6.08 -21.40
CA LEU A 180 -15.80 6.52 -20.96
C LEU A 180 -16.55 7.34 -22.02
N ILE A 181 -15.82 8.08 -22.87
CA ILE A 181 -16.40 8.92 -23.91
C ILE A 181 -16.87 8.12 -25.12
N ILE A 182 -16.29 6.96 -25.46
CA ILE A 182 -16.52 6.18 -26.71
C ILE A 182 -17.63 5.12 -26.49
N PRO A 183 -18.93 5.43 -26.71
CA PRO A 183 -20.03 4.60 -26.22
C PRO A 183 -20.49 3.53 -27.21
N SER A 184 -20.26 3.72 -28.51
CA SER A 184 -20.95 2.97 -29.56
C SER A 184 -20.33 1.61 -29.85
N VAL A 185 -19.04 1.41 -29.54
CA VAL A 185 -18.29 0.18 -29.87
C VAL A 185 -17.88 -0.60 -28.61
N VAL A 186 -17.77 0.08 -27.47
CA VAL A 186 -17.25 -0.51 -26.22
C VAL A 186 -18.28 -1.43 -25.56
N LEU A 187 -19.59 -1.14 -25.64
CA LEU A 187 -20.62 -1.95 -24.95
C LEU A 187 -20.78 -3.38 -25.50
N PRO A 188 -20.85 -3.63 -26.82
CA PRO A 188 -20.94 -5.00 -27.34
C PRO A 188 -19.71 -5.84 -26.97
N ILE A 189 -18.52 -5.21 -27.00
CA ILE A 189 -17.25 -5.86 -26.65
C ILE A 189 -17.18 -6.16 -25.14
N LEU A 190 -17.58 -5.22 -24.29
CA LEU A 190 -17.60 -5.43 -22.83
C LEU A 190 -18.68 -6.43 -22.42
N ALA A 191 -19.88 -6.38 -23.00
CA ALA A 191 -20.94 -7.36 -22.74
C ALA A 191 -20.55 -8.79 -23.18
N PHE A 192 -19.73 -8.91 -24.22
CA PHE A 192 -19.10 -10.17 -24.66
C PHE A 192 -17.99 -10.64 -23.70
N LEU A 193 -17.18 -9.70 -23.19
CA LEU A 193 -16.06 -10.02 -22.31
C LEU A 193 -16.52 -10.40 -20.90
N VAL A 194 -17.60 -9.85 -20.36
CA VAL A 194 -18.00 -10.06 -18.97
C VAL A 194 -18.22 -11.56 -18.63
N PRO A 195 -19.02 -12.36 -19.37
CA PRO A 195 -19.18 -13.78 -19.06
C PRO A 195 -17.88 -14.57 -19.23
N THR A 196 -17.08 -14.24 -20.23
CA THR A 196 -15.78 -14.89 -20.49
C THR A 196 -14.78 -14.59 -19.38
N ILE A 197 -14.68 -13.32 -18.94
CA ILE A 197 -13.81 -12.88 -17.85
C ILE A 197 -14.28 -13.50 -16.53
N ILE A 198 -15.59 -13.53 -16.26
CA ILE A 198 -16.13 -14.21 -15.07
C ILE A 198 -15.82 -15.71 -15.10
N GLY A 199 -15.95 -16.36 -16.25
CA GLY A 199 -15.59 -17.77 -16.42
C GLY A 199 -14.10 -18.03 -16.19
N LEU A 200 -13.23 -17.17 -16.73
CA LEU A 200 -11.78 -17.23 -16.56
C LEU A 200 -11.38 -17.01 -15.10
N ILE A 201 -12.02 -16.03 -14.44
CA ILE A 201 -11.88 -15.78 -13.01
C ILE A 201 -12.31 -17.02 -12.22
N LEU A 202 -13.48 -17.59 -12.48
CA LEU A 202 -13.97 -18.76 -11.73
C LEU A 202 -13.07 -19.98 -11.92
N SER A 203 -12.49 -20.19 -13.11
CA SER A 203 -11.51 -21.27 -13.34
C SER A 203 -10.17 -21.03 -12.64
N PHE A 204 -9.86 -19.79 -12.20
CA PHE A 204 -8.68 -19.55 -11.36
C PHE A 204 -8.87 -19.98 -9.90
N PHE A 205 -10.12 -19.94 -9.40
CA PHE A 205 -10.41 -20.24 -7.98
C PHE A 205 -10.97 -21.64 -7.76
N THR A 206 -11.37 -22.32 -8.83
CA THR A 206 -11.89 -23.67 -8.79
C THR A 206 -11.11 -24.48 -9.81
N ASP A 207 -10.59 -25.66 -9.44
CA ASP A 207 -9.90 -26.61 -10.34
C ASP A 207 -10.86 -27.22 -11.40
N LEU A 208 -11.77 -26.41 -11.93
CA LEU A 208 -12.73 -26.75 -12.96
C LEU A 208 -12.08 -26.57 -14.34
N GLU A 209 -12.07 -27.64 -15.14
CA GLU A 209 -11.60 -27.60 -16.52
C GLU A 209 -12.36 -26.51 -17.31
N VAL A 210 -11.61 -25.63 -17.97
CA VAL A 210 -12.13 -24.45 -18.68
C VAL A 210 -12.91 -24.79 -19.95
N GLY A 211 -12.79 -26.03 -20.44
CA GLY A 211 -13.35 -26.49 -21.72
C GLY A 211 -14.85 -26.25 -21.91
N PRO A 212 -15.72 -26.64 -20.96
CA PRO A 212 -17.17 -26.41 -21.05
C PRO A 212 -17.56 -24.93 -20.91
N PHE A 213 -16.84 -24.15 -20.10
CA PHE A 213 -17.12 -22.72 -19.88
C PHE A 213 -16.64 -21.84 -21.04
N ALA A 214 -15.51 -22.18 -21.67
CA ALA A 214 -15.03 -21.52 -22.88
C ALA A 214 -15.96 -21.81 -24.07
N ALA A 215 -16.45 -23.04 -24.19
CA ALA A 215 -17.43 -23.43 -25.21
C ALA A 215 -18.80 -22.76 -24.99
N ALA A 216 -19.33 -22.79 -23.77
CA ALA A 216 -20.59 -22.14 -23.42
C ALA A 216 -20.49 -20.60 -23.50
N GLY A 217 -19.36 -20.03 -23.06
CA GLY A 217 -19.02 -18.63 -23.18
C GLY A 217 -18.91 -18.18 -24.64
N GLY A 218 -18.27 -18.98 -25.50
CA GLY A 218 -18.20 -18.77 -26.95
C GLY A 218 -19.55 -18.84 -27.65
N LEU A 219 -20.45 -19.73 -27.22
CA LEU A 219 -21.79 -19.89 -27.78
C LEU A 219 -22.72 -18.75 -27.33
N LEU A 220 -22.68 -18.38 -26.04
CA LEU A 220 -23.35 -17.19 -25.51
C LEU A 220 -22.84 -15.91 -26.18
N ALA A 221 -21.53 -15.82 -26.40
CA ALA A 221 -20.88 -14.77 -27.17
C ALA A 221 -21.39 -14.70 -28.61
N GLY A 222 -21.51 -15.83 -29.30
CA GLY A 222 -22.08 -15.89 -30.65
C GLY A 222 -23.53 -15.38 -30.70
N ILE A 223 -24.36 -15.80 -29.75
CA ILE A 223 -25.77 -15.37 -29.63
C ILE A 223 -25.84 -13.87 -29.28
N THR A 224 -24.96 -13.37 -28.40
CA THR A 224 -24.91 -11.93 -28.08
C THR A 224 -24.36 -11.10 -29.21
N ILE A 225 -23.38 -11.57 -29.99
CA ILE A 225 -22.88 -10.90 -31.20
C ILE A 225 -24.00 -10.77 -32.24
N LEU A 226 -24.71 -11.86 -32.53
CA LEU A 226 -25.88 -11.82 -33.42
C LEU A 226 -26.96 -10.88 -32.89
N GLY A 227 -27.25 -10.95 -31.58
CA GLY A 227 -28.20 -10.05 -30.91
C GLY A 227 -27.80 -8.58 -30.98
N TRP A 228 -26.51 -8.26 -30.83
CA TRP A 228 -25.98 -6.89 -30.88
C TRP A 228 -25.81 -6.35 -32.29
N ILE A 229 -25.46 -7.18 -33.27
CA ILE A 229 -25.46 -6.82 -34.70
C ILE A 229 -26.90 -6.52 -35.12
N LEU A 230 -27.83 -7.41 -34.77
CA LEU A 230 -29.26 -7.21 -35.04
C LEU A 230 -29.78 -5.95 -34.32
N PHE A 231 -29.38 -5.72 -33.07
CA PHE A 231 -29.71 -4.51 -32.31
C PHE A 231 -29.10 -3.24 -32.91
N GLY A 232 -27.85 -3.28 -33.37
CA GLY A 232 -27.16 -2.17 -34.03
C GLY A 232 -27.83 -1.79 -35.36
N ILE A 233 -28.20 -2.79 -36.16
CA ILE A 233 -28.98 -2.62 -37.40
C ILE A 233 -30.36 -2.04 -37.06
N LEU A 234 -31.07 -2.63 -36.09
CA LEU A 234 -32.38 -2.16 -35.63
C LEU A 234 -32.33 -0.73 -35.08
N ARG A 235 -31.23 -0.32 -34.46
CA ARG A 235 -31.02 1.05 -33.94
C ARG A 235 -30.84 2.09 -35.04
N VAL A 236 -30.25 1.70 -36.18
CA VAL A 236 -30.12 2.55 -37.37
C VAL A 236 -31.45 2.65 -38.12
N VAL A 237 -32.17 1.54 -38.23
CA VAL A 237 -33.43 1.45 -38.99
C VAL A 237 -34.64 1.97 -38.20
N ARG A 238 -34.68 1.79 -36.87
CA ARG A 238 -35.75 2.24 -35.97
C ARG A 238 -35.19 2.92 -34.72
N PRO A 239 -34.96 4.25 -34.76
CA PRO A 239 -34.37 5.01 -33.65
C PRO A 239 -35.18 4.98 -32.34
N GLU A 240 -36.47 4.65 -32.43
CA GLU A 240 -37.44 4.71 -31.32
C GLU A 240 -37.67 3.37 -30.62
N TRP A 241 -37.13 2.25 -31.14
CA TRP A 241 -37.46 0.90 -30.69
C TRP A 241 -36.38 0.31 -29.76
N GLY A 242 -36.81 -0.33 -28.65
CA GLY A 242 -35.95 -1.07 -27.72
C GLY A 242 -35.70 -0.40 -26.35
N PRO A 243 -35.21 -1.17 -25.36
CA PRO A 243 -34.97 -0.68 -24.00
C PRO A 243 -33.90 0.44 -23.92
N PHE A 244 -33.05 0.57 -24.94
CA PHE A 244 -31.98 1.58 -25.03
C PHE A 244 -32.15 2.59 -26.18
N SER A 245 -33.36 3.13 -26.39
CA SER A 245 -33.63 4.16 -27.43
C SER A 245 -32.89 5.49 -27.17
N ARG A 246 -32.65 6.30 -28.21
CA ARG A 246 -31.97 7.61 -28.11
C ARG A 246 -32.64 8.58 -27.13
N ARG A 247 -33.95 8.43 -26.88
CA ARG A 247 -34.70 9.21 -25.87
C ARG A 247 -34.48 8.72 -24.44
N ARG A 248 -34.17 7.43 -24.23
CA ARG A 248 -33.99 6.82 -22.90
C ARG A 248 -32.53 6.82 -22.43
N PHE A 249 -31.57 6.84 -23.37
CA PHE A 249 -30.12 6.92 -23.09
C PHE A 249 -29.38 7.85 -24.06
N PRO A 250 -29.20 9.14 -23.72
CA PRO A 250 -28.26 10.02 -24.42
C PRO A 250 -26.82 9.48 -24.33
N ALA A 251 -25.99 9.79 -25.33
CA ALA A 251 -24.57 9.43 -25.33
C ALA A 251 -23.89 9.88 -24.01
N GLY A 252 -23.08 9.01 -23.40
CA GLY A 252 -22.39 9.24 -22.11
C GLY A 252 -23.17 8.92 -20.82
N ARG A 253 -24.51 8.89 -20.84
CA ARG A 253 -25.32 8.61 -19.63
C ARG A 253 -25.63 7.14 -19.39
N TRP A 254 -25.40 6.30 -20.40
CA TRP A 254 -25.63 4.86 -20.40
C TRP A 254 -24.74 4.10 -19.41
N ALA A 255 -23.52 4.59 -19.15
CA ALA A 255 -22.56 3.96 -18.25
C ALA A 255 -23.19 3.71 -16.86
N PHE A 256 -24.04 4.64 -16.42
CA PHE A 256 -24.64 4.63 -15.09
C PHE A 256 -25.95 3.82 -14.99
N TRP A 257 -26.29 2.99 -15.97
CA TRP A 257 -27.46 2.10 -15.89
C TRP A 257 -27.28 1.07 -14.74
N PRO A 258 -28.31 0.81 -13.91
CA PRO A 258 -29.72 1.19 -14.04
C PRO A 258 -30.10 2.56 -13.47
N LYS A 259 -29.23 3.21 -12.69
CA LYS A 259 -29.52 4.49 -12.01
C LYS A 259 -28.93 5.69 -12.77
N VAL A 260 -29.48 5.94 -13.96
CA VAL A 260 -29.04 6.99 -14.89
C VAL A 260 -29.28 8.40 -14.31
N PRO A 261 -28.28 9.30 -14.36
CA PRO A 261 -28.45 10.74 -14.11
C PRO A 261 -29.59 11.33 -14.94
N LYS A 262 -30.60 11.92 -14.30
CA LYS A 262 -31.69 12.63 -14.99
C LYS A 262 -31.36 14.12 -15.10
N ASP A 263 -31.76 14.76 -16.18
CA ASP A 263 -31.73 16.22 -16.29
C ASP A 263 -32.67 16.82 -15.25
N ALA A 264 -32.20 17.86 -14.56
CA ALA A 264 -32.98 18.66 -13.62
C ALA A 264 -33.55 17.91 -12.38
N ALA A 265 -32.68 17.26 -11.61
CA ALA A 265 -32.90 17.20 -10.17
C ALA A 265 -31.65 17.74 -9.48
N ALA A 266 -31.81 18.88 -8.82
CA ALA A 266 -30.84 19.39 -7.87
C ALA A 266 -30.68 18.36 -6.75
N ASP A 267 -29.83 17.35 -6.94
CA ASP A 267 -29.38 16.47 -5.87
C ASP A 267 -28.29 17.24 -5.10
N GLU A 268 -28.67 18.44 -4.62
CA GLU A 268 -27.97 19.17 -3.57
C GLU A 268 -28.04 18.28 -2.33
N ARG A 269 -27.10 17.35 -2.16
CA ARG A 269 -27.10 16.37 -1.06
C ARG A 269 -27.08 17.06 0.31
N LEU A 270 -28.27 17.41 0.78
CA LEU A 270 -28.65 17.80 2.13
C LEU A 270 -29.38 16.65 2.83
N SER A 271 -29.61 15.53 2.15
CA SER A 271 -30.25 14.31 2.68
C SER A 271 -29.31 13.10 2.58
N GLY A 272 -29.52 12.11 3.46
CA GLY A 272 -28.73 10.86 3.51
C GLY A 272 -27.87 10.70 4.77
N ALA A 273 -27.13 9.59 4.84
CA ALA A 273 -26.30 9.24 6.01
C ALA A 273 -25.25 10.33 6.33
N TRP A 274 -24.62 10.89 5.31
CA TRP A 274 -23.60 11.95 5.46
C TRP A 274 -24.16 13.28 5.96
N SER A 275 -25.42 13.59 5.64
CA SER A 275 -26.11 14.76 6.22
C SER A 275 -26.31 14.59 7.73
N LYS A 276 -26.63 13.37 8.20
CA LYS A 276 -26.72 13.08 9.63
C LYS A 276 -25.37 13.24 10.33
N VAL A 277 -24.29 12.69 9.77
CA VAL A 277 -22.92 12.83 10.30
C VAL A 277 -22.52 14.31 10.36
N ALA A 278 -22.70 15.05 9.27
CA ALA A 278 -22.42 16.49 9.24
C ALA A 278 -23.26 17.28 10.26
N SER A 279 -24.55 16.97 10.39
CA SER A 279 -25.42 17.61 11.38
C SER A 279 -25.00 17.31 12.83
N GLY A 280 -24.51 16.09 13.10
CA GLY A 280 -23.98 15.70 14.40
C GLY A 280 -22.72 16.47 14.76
N VAL A 281 -21.77 16.53 13.83
CA VAL A 281 -20.54 17.34 13.94
C VAL A 281 -20.87 18.81 14.19
N GLY A 282 -21.82 19.38 13.43
CA GLY A 282 -22.21 20.78 13.56
C GLY A 282 -22.95 21.11 14.87
N ARG A 283 -23.71 20.17 15.44
CA ARG A 283 -24.48 20.40 16.69
C ARG A 283 -23.58 20.43 17.92
N ARG A 284 -22.58 19.55 18.00
CA ARG A 284 -21.67 19.43 19.15
C ARG A 284 -20.24 19.17 18.69
N PRO A 285 -19.57 20.16 18.07
CA PRO A 285 -18.24 19.97 17.47
C PRO A 285 -17.20 19.57 18.53
N ARG A 286 -17.17 20.25 19.69
CA ARG A 286 -16.23 19.97 20.79
C ARG A 286 -16.34 18.55 21.33
N LEU A 287 -17.56 18.12 21.64
CA LEU A 287 -17.79 16.77 22.14
C LEU A 287 -17.38 15.72 21.10
N THR A 288 -17.68 15.97 19.82
CA THR A 288 -17.37 15.03 18.74
C THR A 288 -15.87 14.81 18.60
N TRP A 289 -15.07 15.89 18.53
CA TRP A 289 -13.62 15.74 18.39
C TRP A 289 -12.95 15.21 19.66
N VAL A 290 -13.44 15.57 20.86
CA VAL A 290 -12.89 15.06 22.12
C VAL A 290 -13.13 13.56 22.26
N VAL A 291 -14.37 13.10 22.05
CA VAL A 291 -14.70 11.66 22.18
C VAL A 291 -13.92 10.84 21.15
N THR A 292 -13.92 11.26 19.89
CA THR A 292 -13.20 10.53 18.84
C THR A 292 -11.68 10.58 19.04
N GLY A 293 -11.14 11.72 19.46
CA GLY A 293 -9.74 11.86 19.84
C GLY A 293 -9.34 10.94 20.99
N ILE A 294 -10.15 10.83 22.05
CA ILE A 294 -9.89 9.92 23.17
C ILE A 294 -9.90 8.46 22.72
N VAL A 295 -10.89 8.05 21.93
CA VAL A 295 -10.96 6.66 21.41
C VAL A 295 -9.71 6.34 20.57
N MET A 296 -9.28 7.27 19.71
CA MET A 296 -8.06 7.09 18.92
C MET A 296 -6.80 7.08 19.78
N LEU A 297 -6.73 7.88 20.84
CA LEU A 297 -5.62 7.86 21.80
C LEU A 297 -5.54 6.54 22.58
N VAL A 298 -6.69 5.94 22.93
CA VAL A 298 -6.72 4.62 23.56
C VAL A 298 -6.13 3.57 22.62
N PHE A 299 -6.55 3.53 21.36
CA PHE A 299 -5.95 2.64 20.37
C PHE A 299 -4.46 2.95 20.17
N ALA A 300 -4.07 4.23 20.10
CA ALA A 300 -2.67 4.62 19.99
C ALA A 300 -1.83 4.17 21.20
N GLY A 301 -2.40 4.10 22.39
CA GLY A 301 -1.72 3.56 23.58
C GLY A 301 -1.31 2.10 23.42
N PHE A 302 -2.15 1.29 22.76
CA PHE A 302 -1.81 -0.11 22.45
C PHE A 302 -0.68 -0.24 21.42
N ALA A 303 -0.27 0.82 20.72
CA ALA A 303 0.89 0.74 19.82
C ALA A 303 2.18 0.39 20.57
N THR A 304 2.25 0.69 21.87
CA THR A 304 3.39 0.33 22.73
C THR A 304 3.51 -1.17 23.01
N THR A 305 2.43 -1.95 22.76
CA THR A 305 2.44 -3.41 22.92
C THR A 305 2.85 -4.14 21.63
N LEU A 306 3.17 -3.41 20.56
CA LEU A 306 3.62 -3.99 19.29
C LEU A 306 5.05 -4.52 19.42
N LYS A 307 5.22 -5.83 19.26
CA LYS A 307 6.51 -6.53 19.26
C LYS A 307 7.22 -6.35 17.91
N ALA A 308 7.81 -5.19 17.63
CA ALA A 308 8.49 -4.89 16.36
C ALA A 308 10.02 -5.05 16.44
N GLU A 309 10.46 -6.07 17.18
CA GLU A 309 11.88 -6.39 17.45
C GLU A 309 12.48 -7.32 16.39
N GLY A 310 11.70 -7.71 15.38
CA GLY A 310 12.08 -8.71 14.39
C GLY A 310 11.42 -10.06 14.64
N ILE A 311 11.43 -10.89 13.61
CA ILE A 311 10.94 -12.27 13.64
C ILE A 311 12.00 -13.19 13.05
N THR A 312 12.00 -14.45 13.48
CA THR A 312 12.95 -15.43 12.93
C THR A 312 12.66 -15.74 11.48
N THR A 313 13.61 -16.34 10.78
CA THR A 313 13.45 -16.63 9.34
C THR A 313 12.33 -17.64 9.09
N THR A 314 12.13 -18.58 10.02
CA THR A 314 11.02 -19.55 9.98
C THR A 314 9.67 -18.88 10.22
N GLN A 315 9.63 -17.90 11.11
CA GLN A 315 8.42 -17.13 11.44
C GLN A 315 8.02 -16.15 10.34
N ALA A 316 8.89 -15.86 9.37
CA ALA A 316 8.56 -15.01 8.23
C ALA A 316 7.46 -15.61 7.32
N PHE A 317 7.26 -16.92 7.38
CA PHE A 317 6.20 -17.61 6.65
C PHE A 317 4.96 -17.79 7.52
N VAL A 318 3.77 -17.58 6.94
CA VAL A 318 2.52 -17.79 7.67
C VAL A 318 2.10 -19.26 7.70
N ASN A 319 2.52 -20.03 6.70
CA ASN A 319 2.24 -21.46 6.61
C ASN A 319 3.54 -22.24 6.72
N GLU A 320 3.46 -23.48 7.22
CA GLU A 320 4.60 -24.40 7.25
C GLU A 320 5.02 -24.78 5.81
N THR A 321 6.20 -24.33 5.38
CA THR A 321 6.84 -24.76 4.13
C THR A 321 7.80 -25.92 4.41
N ASP A 322 8.20 -26.65 3.36
CA ASP A 322 9.12 -27.77 3.50
C ASP A 322 10.45 -27.34 4.14
N SER A 323 10.94 -26.13 3.83
CA SER A 323 12.15 -25.59 4.43
C SER A 323 11.96 -25.17 5.89
N VAL A 324 10.81 -24.60 6.26
CA VAL A 324 10.47 -24.24 7.65
C VAL A 324 10.42 -25.49 8.52
N VAL A 325 9.70 -26.53 8.09
CA VAL A 325 9.61 -27.82 8.81
C VAL A 325 10.99 -28.44 8.99
N GLY A 326 11.83 -28.41 7.95
CA GLY A 326 13.20 -28.90 8.05
C GLY A 326 14.05 -28.09 9.02
N GLN A 327 13.88 -26.76 9.07
CA GLN A 327 14.65 -25.87 9.93
C GLN A 327 14.28 -26.07 11.40
N GLU A 328 12.99 -26.22 11.70
CA GLU A 328 12.51 -26.53 13.05
C GLU A 328 13.04 -27.87 13.55
N GLN A 329 13.06 -28.90 12.68
CA GLN A 329 13.65 -30.19 13.03
C GLN A 329 15.16 -30.08 13.30
N LEU A 330 15.88 -29.28 12.52
CA LEU A 330 17.30 -29.01 12.74
C LEU A 330 17.51 -28.30 14.09
N ALA A 331 16.74 -27.27 14.40
CA ALA A 331 16.85 -26.50 15.64
C ALA A 331 16.50 -27.32 16.90
N ASN A 332 15.54 -28.24 16.80
CA ASN A 332 15.12 -29.07 17.93
C ASN A 332 16.13 -30.18 18.31
N HIS A 333 16.97 -30.63 17.37
CA HIS A 333 17.84 -31.80 17.56
C HIS A 333 19.34 -31.46 17.59
N PHE A 334 19.74 -30.26 17.17
CA PHE A 334 21.12 -29.86 17.04
C PHE A 334 21.33 -28.46 17.65
N ALA A 335 22.54 -28.17 18.15
CA ALA A 335 22.85 -26.84 18.70
C ALA A 335 22.60 -25.74 17.65
N GLY A 336 22.06 -24.60 18.09
CA GLY A 336 21.45 -23.59 17.23
C GLY A 336 22.37 -23.02 16.14
N GLY A 337 23.67 -22.92 16.41
CA GLY A 337 24.68 -22.43 15.45
C GLY A 337 25.29 -23.49 14.51
N LEU A 338 24.96 -24.78 14.63
CA LEU A 338 25.63 -25.84 13.85
C LEU A 338 25.30 -25.81 12.35
N GLY A 339 24.09 -25.39 11.99
CA GLY A 339 23.66 -25.28 10.58
C GLY A 339 24.13 -24.00 9.88
N THR A 340 24.40 -22.95 10.65
CA THR A 340 24.67 -21.59 10.19
C THR A 340 25.66 -20.89 11.12
N PRO A 341 26.95 -21.28 11.11
CA PRO A 341 27.95 -20.69 11.99
C PRO A 341 28.17 -19.21 11.66
N ALA A 342 28.49 -18.43 12.69
CA ALA A 342 29.08 -17.11 12.49
C ALA A 342 30.50 -17.26 11.94
N ILE A 343 30.95 -16.27 11.19
CA ILE A 343 32.23 -16.31 10.49
C ILE A 343 33.06 -15.12 10.97
N VAL A 344 34.27 -15.37 11.46
CA VAL A 344 35.22 -14.30 11.79
C VAL A 344 36.38 -14.36 10.81
N MET A 345 36.60 -13.29 10.06
CA MET A 345 37.78 -13.10 9.21
C MET A 345 38.82 -12.31 10.00
N THR A 346 40.09 -12.69 9.91
CA THR A 346 41.21 -11.99 10.58
C THR A 346 42.49 -12.12 9.76
N ASN A 347 43.45 -11.23 9.99
CA ASN A 347 44.80 -11.38 9.46
C ASN A 347 45.48 -12.65 10.02
N GLU A 348 46.29 -13.30 9.19
CA GLU A 348 47.05 -14.51 9.55
C GLU A 348 47.90 -14.30 10.81
N SER A 349 48.55 -13.13 10.93
CA SER A 349 49.43 -12.79 12.05
C SER A 349 48.72 -12.72 13.40
N ALA A 350 47.41 -12.46 13.41
CA ALA A 350 46.60 -12.30 14.63
C ALA A 350 45.65 -13.49 14.87
N LEU A 351 45.73 -14.55 14.06
CA LEU A 351 44.79 -15.68 14.09
C LEU A 351 44.69 -16.32 15.49
N ALA A 352 45.82 -16.56 16.15
CA ALA A 352 45.85 -17.20 17.47
C ALA A 352 45.17 -16.33 18.54
N ASP A 353 45.46 -15.02 18.53
CA ASP A 353 44.91 -14.08 19.50
C ASP A 353 43.41 -13.88 19.29
N VAL A 354 42.96 -13.72 18.04
CA VAL A 354 41.54 -13.62 17.71
C VAL A 354 40.80 -14.91 18.04
N LEU A 355 41.36 -16.08 17.73
CA LEU A 355 40.74 -17.36 18.06
C LEU A 355 40.55 -17.51 19.57
N SER A 356 41.55 -17.14 20.37
CA SER A 356 41.45 -17.19 21.84
C SER A 356 40.39 -16.23 22.38
N THR A 357 40.29 -15.03 21.79
CA THR A 357 39.32 -14.00 22.16
C THR A 357 37.89 -14.43 21.82
N VAL A 358 37.69 -14.98 20.62
CA VAL A 358 36.40 -15.52 20.17
C VAL A 358 35.97 -16.69 21.04
N ALA A 359 36.86 -17.65 21.30
CA ALA A 359 36.55 -18.81 22.14
C ALA A 359 36.24 -18.45 23.61
N ALA A 360 36.79 -17.33 24.11
CA ALA A 360 36.51 -16.82 25.44
C ALA A 360 35.24 -15.96 25.55
N THR A 361 34.61 -15.61 24.42
CA THR A 361 33.41 -14.75 24.42
C THR A 361 32.20 -15.57 24.92
N PRO A 362 31.45 -15.07 25.93
CA PRO A 362 30.24 -15.73 26.41
C PRO A 362 29.23 -15.98 25.28
N GLY A 363 28.57 -17.14 25.29
CA GLY A 363 27.60 -17.53 24.24
C GLY A 363 28.22 -18.19 23.00
N VAL A 364 29.55 -18.24 22.88
CA VAL A 364 30.22 -19.08 21.87
C VAL A 364 30.32 -20.52 22.38
N ALA A 365 29.70 -21.46 21.65
CA ALA A 365 29.76 -22.88 21.98
C ALA A 365 31.06 -23.54 21.47
N ALA A 366 31.52 -23.14 20.29
CA ALA A 366 32.79 -23.60 19.73
C ALA A 366 33.34 -22.62 18.69
N ALA A 367 34.66 -22.57 18.56
CA ALA A 367 35.34 -21.78 17.53
C ALA A 367 36.54 -22.55 16.98
N PHE A 368 36.65 -22.65 15.65
CA PHE A 368 37.74 -23.38 15.00
C PHE A 368 38.24 -22.62 13.76
N PRO A 369 39.55 -22.66 13.47
CA PRO A 369 40.07 -22.15 12.21
C PRO A 369 39.54 -23.01 11.04
N PHE A 370 39.16 -22.36 9.95
CA PHE A 370 38.74 -23.04 8.74
C PHE A 370 39.96 -23.64 8.03
N THR A 371 39.94 -24.95 7.81
CA THR A 371 41.05 -25.70 7.19
C THR A 371 40.79 -26.08 5.73
N GLY A 372 39.66 -25.64 5.15
CA GLY A 372 39.21 -26.05 3.82
C GLY A 372 38.39 -27.34 3.79
N LEU A 373 38.27 -28.01 4.94
CA LEU A 373 37.44 -29.19 5.14
C LEU A 373 36.21 -28.83 6.01
N PRO A 374 35.11 -29.59 5.91
CA PRO A 374 33.99 -29.45 6.83
C PRO A 374 34.46 -29.59 8.29
N PRO A 375 33.94 -28.81 9.25
CA PRO A 375 34.38 -28.87 10.66
C PRO A 375 34.23 -30.24 11.32
N GLN A 376 33.33 -31.07 10.78
CA GLN A 376 33.00 -32.41 11.26
C GLN A 376 33.94 -33.48 10.70
N ASP A 377 34.81 -33.13 9.74
CA ASP A 377 35.78 -34.05 9.15
C ASP A 377 36.92 -34.30 10.17
N PRO A 378 37.21 -35.56 10.56
CA PRO A 378 38.33 -35.87 11.44
C PRO A 378 39.67 -35.31 10.94
N ALA A 379 39.86 -35.20 9.62
CA ALA A 379 41.06 -34.63 9.03
C ALA A 379 41.15 -33.11 9.24
N ALA A 380 40.01 -32.41 9.45
CA ALA A 380 39.99 -30.98 9.72
C ALA A 380 40.66 -30.63 11.06
N ALA A 381 40.63 -31.52 12.05
CA ALA A 381 41.23 -31.30 13.37
C ALA A 381 42.76 -31.19 13.33
N THR A 382 43.39 -31.80 12.32
CA THR A 382 44.86 -31.83 12.17
C THR A 382 45.37 -31.02 10.98
N ALA A 383 44.47 -30.52 10.12
CA ALA A 383 44.84 -29.74 8.96
C ALA A 383 45.26 -28.31 9.36
N PRO A 384 46.26 -27.70 8.67
CA PRO A 384 46.61 -26.32 8.92
C PRO A 384 45.46 -25.37 8.51
N PRO A 385 45.32 -24.21 9.18
CA PRO A 385 44.37 -23.18 8.77
C PRO A 385 44.58 -22.80 7.29
N LYS A 386 43.48 -22.70 6.55
CA LYS A 386 43.52 -22.26 5.16
C LYS A 386 43.68 -20.74 5.12
N ILE A 387 44.84 -20.29 4.68
CA ILE A 387 45.15 -18.88 4.48
C ILE A 387 44.95 -18.53 3.00
N VAL A 388 44.19 -17.46 2.74
CA VAL A 388 43.99 -16.91 1.39
C VAL A 388 44.33 -15.43 1.45
N GLU A 389 45.32 -15.01 0.66
CA GLU A 389 45.77 -13.60 0.58
C GLU A 389 46.10 -12.99 1.95
N GLY A 390 46.75 -13.76 2.84
CA GLY A 390 47.14 -13.31 4.19
C GLY A 390 45.98 -13.23 5.20
N ARG A 391 44.78 -13.69 4.84
CA ARG A 391 43.63 -13.76 5.74
C ARG A 391 43.28 -15.18 6.13
N ALA A 392 42.89 -15.34 7.38
CA ALA A 392 42.39 -16.56 7.98
C ALA A 392 40.90 -16.42 8.30
N GLN A 393 40.18 -17.54 8.24
CA GLN A 393 38.76 -17.64 8.59
C GLN A 393 38.60 -18.50 9.83
N ILE A 394 37.75 -18.07 10.76
CA ILE A 394 37.33 -18.81 11.95
C ILE A 394 35.83 -19.07 11.83
N LEU A 395 35.44 -20.32 12.00
CA LEU A 395 34.04 -20.73 12.09
C LEU A 395 33.63 -20.77 13.56
N VAL A 396 32.58 -20.03 13.88
CA VAL A 396 32.09 -19.83 15.24
C VAL A 396 30.69 -20.40 15.34
N THR A 397 30.54 -21.45 16.15
CA THR A 397 29.25 -22.02 16.51
C THR A 397 28.74 -21.32 17.76
N LEU A 398 27.64 -20.59 17.62
CA LEU A 398 26.93 -19.96 18.73
C LEU A 398 26.13 -21.01 19.50
N ALA A 399 25.92 -20.79 20.80
CA ALA A 399 25.11 -21.66 21.64
C ALA A 399 23.62 -21.58 21.25
N ASP A 400 23.15 -20.36 20.99
CA ASP A 400 21.76 -20.08 20.65
C ASP A 400 21.50 -20.18 19.12
N ALA A 401 20.23 -20.14 18.73
CA ALA A 401 19.83 -20.18 17.32
C ALA A 401 20.33 -18.95 16.56
N ALA A 402 20.79 -19.15 15.32
CA ALA A 402 21.47 -18.10 14.55
C ALA A 402 20.59 -16.87 14.21
N ASP A 403 19.26 -16.97 14.29
CA ASP A 403 18.32 -15.87 14.07
C ASP A 403 17.60 -15.43 15.36
N SER A 404 18.19 -15.73 16.52
CA SER A 404 17.68 -15.29 17.84
C SER A 404 18.30 -13.96 18.28
N PRO A 405 17.57 -13.13 19.06
CA PRO A 405 18.11 -11.92 19.66
C PRO A 405 19.34 -12.17 20.56
N GLU A 406 19.39 -13.32 21.23
CA GLU A 406 20.53 -13.72 22.07
C GLU A 406 21.79 -13.92 21.22
N ALA A 407 21.67 -14.61 20.08
CA ALA A 407 22.79 -14.80 19.15
C ALA A 407 23.28 -13.46 18.56
N GLU A 408 22.38 -12.53 18.28
CA GLU A 408 22.75 -11.19 17.82
C GLU A 408 23.53 -10.39 18.86
N GLN A 409 23.15 -10.49 20.14
CA GLN A 409 23.92 -9.89 21.23
C GLN A 409 25.34 -10.46 21.29
N VAL A 410 25.48 -11.79 21.18
CA VAL A 410 26.80 -12.45 21.14
C VAL A 410 27.62 -11.97 19.93
N VAL A 411 27.00 -11.80 18.76
CA VAL A 411 27.71 -11.25 17.58
C VAL A 411 28.17 -9.80 17.81
N ASN A 412 27.35 -8.98 18.48
CA ASN A 412 27.72 -7.61 18.80
C ASN A 412 28.90 -7.56 19.81
N GLU A 413 28.89 -8.44 20.80
CA GLU A 413 30.01 -8.62 21.73
C GLU A 413 31.26 -9.13 21.01
N LEU A 414 31.12 -10.13 20.12
CA LEU A 414 32.21 -10.64 19.29
C LEU A 414 32.83 -9.51 18.47
N ARG A 415 32.04 -8.68 17.79
CA ARG A 415 32.53 -7.52 17.02
C ARG A 415 33.36 -6.57 17.88
N THR A 416 32.90 -6.29 19.09
CA THR A 416 33.61 -5.42 20.04
C THR A 416 34.93 -6.05 20.51
N ASN A 417 34.90 -7.34 20.86
CA ASN A 417 36.06 -8.06 21.39
C ASN A 417 37.15 -8.26 20.33
N VAL A 418 36.77 -8.65 19.10
CA VAL A 418 37.77 -8.88 18.03
C VAL A 418 38.36 -7.58 17.49
N GLN A 419 37.63 -6.46 17.54
CA GLN A 419 38.16 -5.14 17.20
C GLN A 419 39.22 -4.65 18.20
N ALA A 420 39.21 -5.16 19.42
CA ALA A 420 40.21 -4.82 20.44
C ALA A 420 41.57 -5.50 20.20
N VAL A 421 41.66 -6.49 19.29
CA VAL A 421 42.91 -7.18 18.97
C VAL A 421 43.71 -6.36 17.96
N GLU A 422 44.86 -5.83 18.38
CA GLU A 422 45.71 -5.00 17.52
C GLU A 422 46.24 -5.77 16.30
N GLY A 423 46.18 -5.14 15.12
CA GLY A 423 46.67 -5.74 13.87
C GLY A 423 45.79 -6.86 13.30
N ALA A 424 44.65 -7.17 13.91
CA ALA A 424 43.78 -8.26 13.46
C ALA A 424 42.93 -7.93 12.22
N ASP A 425 42.52 -6.66 12.06
CA ASP A 425 41.52 -6.23 11.06
C ASP A 425 40.33 -7.21 10.98
N ALA A 426 39.84 -7.59 12.17
CA ALA A 426 38.89 -8.68 12.30
C ALA A 426 37.46 -8.24 11.96
N LEU A 427 36.79 -9.03 11.13
CA LEU A 427 35.41 -8.79 10.68
C LEU A 427 34.53 -9.98 11.03
N VAL A 428 33.38 -9.71 11.65
CA VAL A 428 32.38 -10.73 12.00
C VAL A 428 31.23 -10.70 10.99
N GLY A 429 31.04 -11.82 10.32
CA GLY A 429 29.97 -12.08 9.35
C GLY A 429 29.23 -13.38 9.65
N GLY A 430 28.55 -13.92 8.65
CA GLY A 430 27.60 -15.03 8.81
C GLY A 430 26.16 -14.53 8.90
N GLN A 431 25.20 -15.46 9.00
CA GLN A 431 23.78 -15.14 8.93
C GLN A 431 23.33 -14.22 10.08
N THR A 432 23.69 -14.55 11.33
CA THR A 432 23.35 -13.73 12.51
C THR A 432 23.86 -12.31 12.40
N ALA A 433 25.11 -12.14 11.94
CA ALA A 433 25.70 -10.82 11.73
C ALA A 433 24.96 -10.02 10.66
N ALA A 434 24.55 -10.69 9.57
CA ALA A 434 23.77 -10.05 8.52
C ALA A 434 22.36 -9.65 8.98
N SER A 435 21.67 -10.49 9.79
CA SER A 435 20.37 -10.17 10.39
C SER A 435 20.48 -8.94 11.30
N LEU A 436 21.45 -8.93 12.22
CA LEU A 436 21.73 -7.78 13.09
C LEU A 436 22.01 -6.49 12.29
N ASP A 437 22.75 -6.59 11.19
CA ASP A 437 23.00 -5.43 10.31
C ASP A 437 21.72 -4.94 9.61
N ILE A 438 20.84 -5.87 9.18
CA ILE A 438 19.53 -5.55 8.60
C ILE A 438 18.62 -4.86 9.62
N ASP A 439 18.60 -5.32 10.86
CA ASP A 439 17.76 -4.74 11.91
C ASP A 439 18.25 -3.35 12.32
N ASN A 440 19.57 -3.18 12.50
CA ASN A 440 20.16 -1.86 12.76
C ASN A 440 19.91 -0.88 11.62
N ALA A 441 20.04 -1.33 10.36
CA ALA A 441 19.71 -0.52 9.19
C ALA A 441 18.22 -0.14 9.17
N SER A 442 17.32 -1.08 9.45
CA SER A 442 15.86 -0.84 9.51
C SER A 442 15.49 0.19 10.58
N ILE A 443 16.09 0.09 11.77
CA ILE A 443 15.87 1.05 12.87
C ILE A 443 16.35 2.45 12.48
N ARG A 444 17.54 2.57 11.88
CA ARG A 444 18.03 3.87 11.42
C ARG A 444 17.11 4.44 10.33
N ASP A 445 16.74 3.63 9.36
CA ASP A 445 15.88 4.03 8.25
C ASP A 445 14.52 4.52 8.75
N ARG A 446 13.92 3.82 9.73
CA ARG A 446 12.71 4.28 10.43
C ARG A 446 12.92 5.66 11.06
N ASN A 447 13.99 5.83 11.82
CA ASN A 447 14.26 7.06 12.57
C ASN A 447 14.64 8.25 11.67
N LEU A 448 15.15 7.99 10.46
CA LEU A 448 15.51 9.01 9.48
C LEU A 448 14.34 9.34 8.53
N ILE A 449 13.73 8.33 7.93
CA ILE A 449 12.75 8.49 6.84
C ILE A 449 11.43 9.04 7.37
N ILE A 450 10.94 8.58 8.53
CA ILE A 450 9.65 9.04 9.08
C ILE A 450 9.64 10.58 9.28
N PRO A 451 10.63 11.19 9.99
CA PRO A 451 10.68 12.65 10.10
C PRO A 451 10.80 13.39 8.76
N VAL A 452 11.61 12.85 7.83
CA VAL A 452 11.79 13.45 6.50
C VAL A 452 10.47 13.49 5.74
N VAL A 453 9.74 12.37 5.69
CA VAL A 453 8.43 12.29 5.03
C VAL A 453 7.44 13.27 5.64
N LEU A 454 7.40 13.42 6.98
CA LEU A 454 6.53 14.39 7.64
C LEU A 454 6.85 15.84 7.25
N ILE A 455 8.12 16.22 7.22
CA ILE A 455 8.55 17.57 6.81
C ILE A 455 8.16 17.83 5.36
N VAL A 456 8.39 16.85 4.49
CA VAL A 456 8.09 16.99 3.07
C VAL A 456 6.59 17.13 2.83
N ILE A 457 5.76 16.29 3.46
CA ILE A 457 4.30 16.37 3.37
C ILE A 457 3.78 17.67 3.99
N PHE A 458 4.37 18.13 5.10
CA PHE A 458 4.04 19.42 5.68
C PHE A 458 4.25 20.57 4.70
N ILE A 459 5.38 20.59 4.00
CA ILE A 459 5.67 21.60 2.97
C ILE A 459 4.66 21.52 1.83
N VAL A 460 4.36 20.31 1.32
CA VAL A 460 3.40 20.14 0.23
C VAL A 460 1.99 20.61 0.63
N LEU A 461 1.52 20.22 1.82
CA LEU A 461 0.22 20.64 2.34
C LEU A 461 0.17 22.16 2.59
N MET A 462 1.27 22.77 3.06
CA MET A 462 1.36 24.21 3.23
C MET A 462 1.21 24.96 1.91
N LEU A 463 1.88 24.48 0.86
CA LEU A 463 1.79 25.05 -0.48
C LEU A 463 0.38 24.91 -1.07
N LEU A 464 -0.24 23.74 -0.91
CA LEU A 464 -1.56 23.43 -1.45
C LEU A 464 -2.68 24.20 -0.74
N LEU A 465 -2.69 24.16 0.60
CA LEU A 465 -3.74 24.78 1.40
C LEU A 465 -3.52 26.29 1.59
N ARG A 466 -2.32 26.80 1.25
CA ARG A 466 -1.88 28.19 1.48
C ARG A 466 -2.14 28.65 2.93
N SER A 467 -1.91 27.72 3.86
CA SER A 467 -2.22 27.83 5.28
C SER A 467 -1.18 27.05 6.07
N ILE A 468 -0.90 27.48 7.29
CA ILE A 468 0.03 26.79 8.20
C ILE A 468 -0.74 25.94 9.22
N LEU A 469 -1.84 26.48 9.76
CA LEU A 469 -2.60 25.79 10.81
C LEU A 469 -3.31 24.53 10.29
N ALA A 470 -3.83 24.57 9.07
CA ALA A 470 -4.48 23.42 8.46
C ALA A 470 -3.52 22.22 8.27
N PRO A 471 -2.32 22.37 7.66
CA PRO A 471 -1.34 21.28 7.60
C PRO A 471 -0.94 20.70 8.97
N VAL A 472 -0.70 21.54 9.99
CA VAL A 472 -0.34 21.06 11.33
C VAL A 472 -1.45 20.17 11.91
N LEU A 473 -2.71 20.61 11.78
CA LEU A 473 -3.87 19.84 12.23
C LEU A 473 -3.95 18.50 11.48
N LEU A 474 -3.83 18.53 10.15
CA LEU A 474 -3.92 17.33 9.33
C LEU A 474 -2.81 16.33 9.67
N ILE A 475 -1.57 16.78 9.81
CA ILE A 475 -0.45 15.91 10.19
C ILE A 475 -0.67 15.32 11.59
N THR A 476 -1.14 16.13 12.54
CA THR A 476 -1.43 15.64 13.90
C THR A 476 -2.50 14.54 13.86
N THR A 477 -3.56 14.72 13.07
CA THR A 477 -4.59 13.69 12.91
C THR A 477 -4.09 12.45 12.17
N VAL A 478 -3.20 12.61 11.19
CA VAL A 478 -2.59 11.49 10.46
C VAL A 478 -1.67 10.69 11.39
N LEU A 479 -0.86 11.35 12.20
CA LEU A 479 -0.02 10.70 13.21
C LEU A 479 -0.86 9.95 14.24
N LEU A 480 -1.95 10.55 14.72
CA LEU A 480 -2.89 9.89 15.60
C LEU A 480 -3.50 8.63 14.94
N SER A 481 -3.87 8.72 13.66
CA SER A 481 -4.35 7.57 12.86
C SER A 481 -3.30 6.47 12.78
N PHE A 482 -2.06 6.85 12.50
CA PHE A 482 -0.95 5.93 12.35
C PHE A 482 -0.71 5.15 13.64
N PHE A 483 -0.57 5.83 14.78
CA PHE A 483 -0.40 5.15 16.07
C PHE A 483 -1.64 4.33 16.46
N ALA A 484 -2.85 4.84 16.23
CA ALA A 484 -4.06 4.07 16.46
C ALA A 484 -4.09 2.78 15.62
N THR A 485 -3.64 2.86 14.36
CA THR A 485 -3.53 1.71 13.47
C THR A 485 -2.50 0.71 13.99
N LEU A 486 -1.32 1.17 14.41
CA LEU A 486 -0.30 0.30 15.01
C LEU A 486 -0.82 -0.40 16.26
N GLY A 487 -1.60 0.27 17.11
CA GLY A 487 -2.19 -0.35 18.28
C GLY A 487 -3.29 -1.38 17.96
N VAL A 488 -4.10 -1.13 16.93
CA VAL A 488 -5.03 -2.16 16.42
C VAL A 488 -4.25 -3.35 15.84
N CYS A 489 -3.20 -3.10 15.08
CA CYS A 489 -2.31 -4.14 14.57
C CYS A 489 -1.69 -4.95 15.70
N ALA A 490 -1.19 -4.30 16.77
CA ALA A 490 -0.61 -4.99 17.92
C ALA A 490 -1.59 -5.99 18.55
N ILE A 491 -2.85 -5.59 18.73
CA ILE A 491 -3.90 -6.46 19.25
C ILE A 491 -4.17 -7.62 18.29
N PHE A 492 -4.35 -7.35 17.01
CA PHE A 492 -4.69 -8.37 16.02
C PHE A 492 -3.53 -9.35 15.76
N PHE A 493 -2.30 -8.88 15.68
CA PHE A 493 -1.15 -9.72 15.41
C PHE A 493 -0.92 -10.73 16.55
N ASP A 494 -1.03 -10.26 17.80
CA ASP A 494 -0.83 -11.10 18.99
C ASP A 494 -2.05 -12.02 19.26
N HIS A 495 -3.28 -11.50 19.17
CA HIS A 495 -4.49 -12.23 19.63
C HIS A 495 -5.29 -12.91 18.52
N VAL A 496 -5.22 -12.44 17.27
CA VAL A 496 -6.05 -12.93 16.16
C VAL A 496 -5.24 -13.75 15.18
N PHE A 497 -4.08 -13.25 14.78
CA PHE A 497 -3.20 -13.96 13.83
C PHE A 497 -2.18 -14.87 14.53
N GLY A 498 -1.87 -14.62 15.81
CA GLY A 498 -0.91 -15.43 16.56
C GLY A 498 0.52 -15.32 16.03
N PHE A 499 0.89 -14.15 15.50
CA PHE A 499 2.26 -13.91 15.04
C PHE A 499 3.21 -13.82 16.23
N ALA A 500 4.42 -14.36 16.08
CA ALA A 500 5.45 -14.33 17.12
C ALA A 500 5.91 -12.90 17.44
N GLY A 501 5.94 -12.05 16.42
CA GLY A 501 6.30 -10.65 16.46
C GLY A 501 5.96 -9.99 15.12
N ALA A 502 6.44 -8.77 14.94
CA ALA A 502 6.36 -8.03 13.69
C ALA A 502 7.76 -7.79 13.11
N ASP A 503 7.82 -7.74 11.78
CA ASP A 503 9.05 -7.47 11.04
C ASP A 503 9.63 -6.08 11.41
N THR A 504 10.95 -5.95 11.49
CA THR A 504 11.63 -4.71 11.90
C THR A 504 11.34 -3.54 10.92
N SER A 505 11.13 -3.84 9.63
CA SER A 505 10.76 -2.86 8.61
C SER A 505 9.26 -2.53 8.57
N PHE A 506 8.40 -3.32 9.24
CA PHE A 506 6.94 -3.11 9.21
C PHE A 506 6.51 -1.69 9.60
N PRO A 507 6.98 -1.08 10.70
CA PRO A 507 6.53 0.26 11.10
C PRO A 507 6.86 1.33 10.07
N LEU A 508 8.01 1.23 9.40
CA LEU A 508 8.41 2.18 8.35
C LEU A 508 7.48 2.08 7.15
N PHE A 509 7.22 0.87 6.64
CA PHE A 509 6.33 0.69 5.49
C PHE A 509 4.88 1.02 5.82
N ALA A 510 4.38 0.59 6.99
CA ALA A 510 3.05 0.98 7.46
C ALA A 510 2.93 2.50 7.50
N PHE A 511 3.94 3.21 8.03
CA PHE A 511 3.95 4.68 8.04
C PHE A 511 3.92 5.26 6.63
N VAL A 512 4.86 4.86 5.76
CA VAL A 512 4.97 5.41 4.41
C VAL A 512 3.69 5.19 3.63
N PHE A 513 3.09 3.99 3.65
CA PHE A 513 1.86 3.72 2.92
C PHE A 513 0.63 4.40 3.53
N LEU A 514 0.45 4.37 4.85
CA LEU A 514 -0.69 5.01 5.51
C LEU A 514 -0.68 6.52 5.33
N VAL A 515 0.49 7.13 5.44
CA VAL A 515 0.61 8.58 5.29
C VAL A 515 0.53 8.96 3.81
N ALA A 516 1.26 8.28 2.93
CA ALA A 516 1.22 8.58 1.49
C ALA A 516 -0.20 8.44 0.93
N LEU A 517 -0.88 7.33 1.19
CA LEU A 517 -2.23 7.09 0.67
C LEU A 517 -3.32 7.85 1.45
N GLY A 518 -3.12 8.08 2.76
CA GLY A 518 -4.11 8.77 3.61
C GLY A 518 -4.15 10.29 3.40
N VAL A 519 -3.05 10.90 2.99
CA VAL A 519 -2.99 12.35 2.72
C VAL A 519 -3.88 12.75 1.56
N ASP A 520 -4.01 11.88 0.55
CA ASP A 520 -4.79 12.14 -0.67
C ASP A 520 -6.22 12.56 -0.36
N TYR A 521 -6.87 11.84 0.54
CA TYR A 521 -8.24 12.14 0.90
C TYR A 521 -8.36 13.43 1.75
N ASN A 522 -7.32 13.79 2.52
CA ASN A 522 -7.29 15.06 3.28
C ASN A 522 -7.27 16.23 2.32
N ILE A 523 -6.50 16.11 1.24
CA ILE A 523 -6.47 17.09 0.17
C ILE A 523 -7.84 17.18 -0.51
N PHE A 524 -8.50 16.06 -0.85
CA PHE A 524 -9.84 16.10 -1.46
C PHE A 524 -10.89 16.78 -0.59
N LEU A 525 -10.99 16.38 0.69
CA LEU A 525 -11.94 16.97 1.62
C LEU A 525 -11.64 18.45 1.82
N MET A 526 -10.39 18.81 2.13
CA MET A 526 -10.04 20.20 2.46
C MET A 526 -10.09 21.14 1.26
N THR A 527 -9.76 20.65 0.06
CA THR A 527 -9.95 21.43 -1.18
C THR A 527 -11.43 21.72 -1.39
N ARG A 528 -12.31 20.72 -1.23
CA ARG A 528 -13.75 20.94 -1.38
C ARG A 528 -14.31 21.85 -0.28
N VAL A 529 -13.89 21.64 0.96
CA VAL A 529 -14.25 22.51 2.08
C VAL A 529 -13.82 23.94 1.81
N ARG A 530 -12.64 24.17 1.22
CA ARG A 530 -12.16 25.49 0.82
C ARG A 530 -13.05 26.12 -0.25
N GLU A 531 -13.37 25.37 -1.31
CA GLU A 531 -14.26 25.81 -2.40
C GLU A 531 -15.63 26.25 -1.88
N GLU A 532 -16.23 25.45 -1.00
CA GLU A 532 -17.54 25.74 -0.41
C GLU A 532 -17.45 26.87 0.64
N SER A 533 -16.34 26.96 1.40
CA SER A 533 -16.11 28.02 2.37
C SER A 533 -15.99 29.40 1.74
N ILE A 534 -15.45 29.49 0.52
CA ILE A 534 -15.40 30.74 -0.26
C ILE A 534 -16.81 31.24 -0.60
N LYS A 535 -17.78 30.33 -0.80
CA LYS A 535 -19.15 30.66 -1.20
C LYS A 535 -20.10 30.86 -0.02
N LEU A 536 -19.97 30.03 1.02
CA LEU A 536 -20.95 29.89 2.11
C LEU A 536 -20.39 30.33 3.48
N GLY A 537 -19.12 30.73 3.55
CA GLY A 537 -18.39 30.94 4.80
C GLY A 537 -17.86 29.64 5.40
N THR A 538 -16.88 29.73 6.32
CA THR A 538 -16.09 28.57 6.78
C THR A 538 -16.93 27.45 7.40
N ARG A 539 -17.81 27.76 8.36
CA ARG A 539 -18.59 26.73 9.09
C ARG A 539 -19.61 26.02 8.18
N PRO A 540 -20.47 26.72 7.43
CA PRO A 540 -21.37 26.07 6.47
C PRO A 540 -20.61 25.35 5.35
N GLY A 541 -19.47 25.91 4.90
CA GLY A 541 -18.60 25.31 3.90
C GLY A 541 -18.00 23.97 4.33
N ILE A 542 -17.57 23.84 5.60
CA ILE A 542 -17.08 22.57 6.17
C ILE A 542 -18.16 21.49 6.10
N LEU A 543 -19.38 21.81 6.55
CA LEU A 543 -20.49 20.85 6.56
C LEU A 543 -20.91 20.46 5.14
N LYS A 544 -21.01 21.42 4.23
CA LYS A 544 -21.36 21.15 2.83
C LYS A 544 -20.29 20.32 2.12
N GLY A 545 -19.01 20.62 2.36
CA GLY A 545 -17.89 19.85 1.83
C GLY A 545 -17.96 18.39 2.27
N LEU A 546 -18.25 18.14 3.56
CA LEU A 546 -18.40 16.80 4.11
C LEU A 546 -19.58 16.03 3.49
N THR A 547 -20.75 16.64 3.30
CA THR A 547 -21.91 15.92 2.74
C THR A 547 -21.75 15.57 1.26
N VAL A 548 -21.07 16.41 0.49
CA VAL A 548 -20.86 16.20 -0.95
C VAL A 548 -19.81 15.13 -1.21
N THR A 549 -18.71 15.15 -0.45
CA THR A 549 -17.54 14.27 -0.70
C THR A 549 -17.59 12.94 0.05
N GLY A 550 -18.27 12.87 1.20
CA GLY A 550 -18.22 11.71 2.10
C GLY A 550 -18.55 10.38 1.43
N GLY A 551 -19.55 10.34 0.55
CA GLY A 551 -19.92 9.10 -0.15
C GLY A 551 -18.87 8.58 -1.14
N VAL A 552 -18.18 9.49 -1.85
CA VAL A 552 -17.14 9.11 -2.82
C VAL A 552 -15.88 8.69 -2.09
N ILE A 553 -15.45 9.48 -1.09
CA ILE A 553 -14.25 9.19 -0.31
C ILE A 553 -14.38 7.87 0.45
N THR A 554 -15.56 7.59 1.00
CA THR A 554 -15.79 6.31 1.70
C THR A 554 -15.70 5.11 0.76
N SER A 555 -16.23 5.25 -0.46
CA SER A 555 -16.18 4.18 -1.45
C SER A 555 -14.74 3.93 -1.91
N ALA A 556 -13.98 5.01 -2.12
CA ALA A 556 -12.55 4.96 -2.42
C ALA A 556 -11.75 4.27 -1.31
N GLY A 557 -11.93 4.69 -0.06
CA GLY A 557 -11.23 4.11 1.09
C GLY A 557 -11.52 2.61 1.27
N ILE A 558 -12.76 2.15 1.03
CA ILE A 558 -13.09 0.72 1.06
C ILE A 558 -12.37 -0.04 -0.04
N VAL A 559 -12.34 0.48 -1.27
CA VAL A 559 -11.64 -0.17 -2.40
C VAL A 559 -10.16 -0.28 -2.11
N LEU A 560 -9.53 0.82 -1.66
CA LEU A 560 -8.11 0.84 -1.33
C LEU A 560 -7.80 -0.14 -0.20
N ALA A 561 -8.57 -0.13 0.89
CA ALA A 561 -8.37 -1.06 2.00
C ALA A 561 -8.49 -2.53 1.56
N ALA A 562 -9.49 -2.84 0.73
CA ALA A 562 -9.66 -4.19 0.22
C ALA A 562 -8.53 -4.63 -0.72
N THR A 563 -7.99 -3.72 -1.55
CA THR A 563 -6.83 -4.04 -2.41
C THR A 563 -5.59 -4.39 -1.59
N PHE A 564 -5.32 -3.65 -0.51
CA PHE A 564 -4.21 -3.95 0.39
C PHE A 564 -4.41 -5.23 1.19
N LEU A 565 -5.64 -5.54 1.59
CA LEU A 565 -5.94 -6.80 2.27
C LEU A 565 -5.58 -8.03 1.42
N VAL A 566 -5.59 -7.91 0.09
CA VAL A 566 -5.20 -9.01 -0.83
C VAL A 566 -3.72 -9.37 -0.71
N LEU A 567 -2.84 -8.45 -0.27
CA LEU A 567 -1.45 -8.81 0.05
C LEU A 567 -1.38 -9.91 1.13
N GLY A 568 -2.38 -9.97 2.01
CA GLY A 568 -2.49 -11.01 3.03
C GLY A 568 -2.77 -12.41 2.48
N VAL A 569 -3.11 -12.57 1.20
CA VAL A 569 -3.24 -13.91 0.58
C VAL A 569 -1.89 -14.61 0.48
N LEU A 570 -0.80 -13.85 0.37
CA LEU A 570 0.53 -14.44 0.28
C LEU A 570 0.97 -15.02 1.64
N PRO A 571 1.68 -16.15 1.65
CA PRO A 571 2.08 -16.84 2.87
C PRO A 571 3.30 -16.19 3.53
N LEU A 572 3.42 -14.86 3.48
CA LEU A 572 4.49 -14.08 4.11
C LEU A 572 3.92 -13.15 5.16
N VAL A 573 4.47 -13.21 6.37
CA VAL A 573 4.02 -12.41 7.52
C VAL A 573 4.13 -10.93 7.18
N PHE A 574 5.29 -10.44 6.71
CA PHE A 574 5.48 -9.03 6.34
C PHE A 574 4.40 -8.48 5.38
N LEU A 575 4.02 -9.23 4.34
CA LEU A 575 3.00 -8.77 3.38
C LEU A 575 1.59 -8.79 3.97
N ARG A 576 1.31 -9.76 4.84
CA ARG A 576 0.04 -9.83 5.59
C ARG A 576 -0.07 -8.73 6.61
N GLU A 577 1.00 -8.42 7.34
CA GLU A 577 1.10 -7.30 8.26
C GLU A 577 0.87 -5.97 7.53
N LEU A 578 1.61 -5.74 6.45
CA LEU A 578 1.50 -4.52 5.65
C LEU A 578 0.09 -4.38 5.06
N GLY A 579 -0.44 -5.44 4.45
CA GLY A 579 -1.77 -5.45 3.85
C GLY A 579 -2.88 -5.16 4.86
N PHE A 580 -2.80 -5.79 6.04
CA PHE A 580 -3.75 -5.56 7.13
C PHE A 580 -3.63 -4.16 7.72
N ALA A 581 -2.41 -3.69 8.00
CA ALA A 581 -2.16 -2.37 8.59
C ALA A 581 -2.64 -1.25 7.68
N VAL A 582 -2.30 -1.30 6.39
CA VAL A 582 -2.77 -0.31 5.42
C VAL A 582 -4.28 -0.36 5.30
N ALA A 583 -4.89 -1.55 5.23
CA ALA A 583 -6.34 -1.68 5.17
C ALA A 583 -7.04 -1.07 6.38
N VAL A 584 -6.63 -1.43 7.60
CA VAL A 584 -7.21 -0.90 8.83
C VAL A 584 -6.99 0.60 8.95
N GLY A 585 -5.78 1.09 8.70
CA GLY A 585 -5.48 2.50 8.86
C GLY A 585 -6.17 3.39 7.84
N VAL A 586 -6.33 2.94 6.59
CA VAL A 586 -7.17 3.64 5.59
C VAL A 586 -8.63 3.67 6.04
N LEU A 587 -9.17 2.58 6.58
CA LEU A 587 -10.55 2.54 7.09
C LEU A 587 -10.73 3.45 8.31
N LEU A 588 -9.82 3.43 9.28
CA LEU A 588 -9.84 4.30 10.45
C LEU A 588 -9.77 5.78 10.04
N ASP A 589 -8.85 6.11 9.15
CA ASP A 589 -8.72 7.47 8.63
C ASP A 589 -10.00 7.91 7.92
N THR A 590 -10.55 7.07 7.04
CA THR A 590 -11.74 7.38 6.24
C THR A 590 -13.01 7.52 7.11
N PHE A 591 -13.24 6.58 8.02
CA PHE A 591 -14.50 6.49 8.76
C PHE A 591 -14.49 7.19 10.11
N VAL A 592 -13.34 7.39 10.72
CA VAL A 592 -13.23 8.05 12.02
C VAL A 592 -12.66 9.44 11.84
N ILE A 593 -11.45 9.55 11.31
CA ILE A 593 -10.73 10.83 11.32
C ILE A 593 -11.37 11.84 10.37
N ARG A 594 -11.56 11.44 9.12
CA ARG A 594 -12.03 12.31 8.05
C ARG A 594 -13.51 12.67 8.14
N SER A 595 -14.31 11.72 8.58
CA SER A 595 -15.77 11.90 8.68
C SER A 595 -16.18 12.70 9.92
N THR A 596 -15.37 12.64 10.98
CA THR A 596 -15.73 13.22 12.29
C THR A 596 -14.66 14.14 12.86
N LEU A 597 -13.46 13.63 13.14
CA LEU A 597 -12.41 14.36 13.88
C LEU A 597 -11.96 15.64 13.16
N VAL A 598 -11.57 15.52 11.88
CA VAL A 598 -11.06 16.64 11.07
C VAL A 598 -12.13 17.72 10.86
N PRO A 599 -13.36 17.38 10.39
CA PRO A 599 -14.43 18.38 10.27
C PRO A 599 -14.80 19.02 11.61
N ALA A 600 -14.83 18.27 12.71
CA ALA A 600 -15.18 18.80 14.03
C ALA A 600 -14.12 19.78 14.57
N LEU A 601 -12.84 19.44 14.46
CA LEU A 601 -11.73 20.34 14.81
C LEU A 601 -11.75 21.59 13.94
N ALA A 602 -11.90 21.42 12.62
CA ALA A 602 -11.95 22.55 11.70
C ALA A 602 -13.14 23.48 11.98
N TYR A 603 -14.29 22.91 12.34
CA TYR A 603 -15.49 23.68 12.65
C TYR A 603 -15.35 24.47 13.96
N ASP A 604 -14.73 23.87 14.99
CA ASP A 604 -14.47 24.51 16.29
C ASP A 604 -13.45 25.65 16.17
N ILE A 605 -12.36 25.45 15.42
CA ILE A 605 -11.34 26.49 15.13
C ILE A 605 -11.94 27.64 14.31
N GLY A 606 -12.81 27.33 13.34
CA GLY A 606 -13.45 28.31 12.46
C GLY A 606 -12.48 28.96 11.48
N ALA A 607 -12.68 30.25 11.18
CA ALA A 607 -11.95 30.97 10.11
C ALA A 607 -10.41 30.90 10.28
N ARG A 608 -9.91 30.87 11.52
CA ARG A 608 -8.47 30.83 11.84
C ARG A 608 -7.72 29.66 11.19
N ILE A 609 -8.41 28.57 10.83
CA ILE A 609 -7.82 27.42 10.14
C ILE A 609 -7.13 27.80 8.81
N TRP A 610 -7.55 28.90 8.19
CA TRP A 610 -7.02 29.38 6.92
C TRP A 610 -5.89 30.40 7.06
N TRP A 611 -5.40 30.66 8.28
CA TRP A 611 -4.31 31.62 8.48
C TRP A 611 -3.02 31.14 7.79
N PRO A 612 -2.31 32.01 7.04
CA PRO A 612 -2.44 33.48 6.96
C PRO A 612 -3.29 34.04 5.79
N SER A 613 -4.04 33.19 5.08
CA SER A 613 -4.80 33.62 3.89
C SER A 613 -5.95 34.59 4.22
N LYS A 614 -6.46 35.30 3.20
CA LYS A 614 -7.61 36.24 3.33
C LYS A 614 -8.88 35.59 3.91
N LEU A 615 -9.04 34.27 3.75
CA LEU A 615 -10.13 33.48 4.34
C LEU A 615 -10.03 33.33 5.86
N GLY A 616 -8.85 33.62 6.44
CA GLY A 616 -8.59 33.55 7.87
C GLY A 616 -9.00 34.79 8.67
N ARG A 617 -9.44 35.86 8.00
CA ARG A 617 -9.90 37.08 8.66
C ARG A 617 -11.32 36.88 9.24
N PRO A 618 -11.59 37.31 10.48
CA PRO A 618 -12.95 37.28 11.05
C PRO A 618 -13.94 38.05 10.16
N ALA A 619 -15.18 37.57 10.06
CA ALA A 619 -16.23 38.17 9.22
C ALA A 619 -16.47 39.66 9.52
N GLU A 620 -16.23 40.10 10.76
CA GLU A 620 -16.29 41.51 11.18
C GLU A 620 -15.28 42.44 10.46
N GLN A 621 -14.17 41.91 9.95
CA GLN A 621 -13.20 42.69 9.15
C GLN A 621 -13.40 42.56 7.63
N GLN A 622 -14.31 41.70 7.18
CA GLN A 622 -14.65 41.54 5.76
C GLN A 622 -15.81 42.44 5.33
N ALA A 623 -16.56 42.99 6.29
CA ALA A 623 -17.76 43.78 6.08
C ALA A 623 -17.59 45.24 6.54
N GLU A 624 -16.60 46.00 6.03
CA GLU A 624 -16.65 47.48 5.89
C GLU A 624 -15.35 48.06 5.27
N PRO A 625 -15.40 49.10 4.40
CA PRO A 625 -16.03 49.00 3.08
C PRO A 625 -15.18 49.60 1.94
N GLU A 626 -15.34 49.08 0.73
CA GLU A 626 -14.83 49.66 -0.53
C GLU A 626 -15.69 50.86 -1.01
N SER A 627 -16.47 51.48 -0.13
CA SER A 627 -17.37 52.61 -0.44
C SER A 627 -16.89 53.98 0.05
N ALA A 628 -15.61 54.11 0.41
CA ALA A 628 -15.03 55.38 0.86
C ALA A 628 -13.85 55.77 -0.05
N ASN A 629 -14.13 56.13 -1.30
CA ASN A 629 -13.33 57.09 -2.08
C ASN A 629 -14.02 57.45 -3.41
N ALA A 630 -14.89 58.46 -3.35
CA ALA A 630 -15.12 59.39 -4.46
C ALA A 630 -15.84 60.64 -3.91
N PRO A 631 -15.18 61.81 -3.81
CA PRO A 631 -15.83 63.07 -4.07
C PRO A 631 -16.00 63.32 -5.58
#